data_AF-B9LX57-F1
#
_entry.id   AF-B9LX57-F1
#
_cell.length_a   1.000
_cell.length_b   1.000
_cell.length_c   1.000
_cell.angle_alpha   90.00
_cell.angle_beta   90.00
_cell.angle_gamma   90.00
#
_symmetry.space_group_name_H-M   'P 1'
#
loop_
_entity.id
_entity.type
_entity.pdbx_description
1 polymer ?
#
loop_
_entity_poly.entity_id
_entity_poly.type
_entity_poly.pdbx_seq_one_letter_code
_entity_poly.pdbx_strand_id
1 'polypeptide(L)' 'MEAPLEEIEFLARSQNRVAVLRLLATESHTRRSLAAATGASQATLGRILEDFTGLSVTSPGGPK' A
#
# COMPACT_ATOMS: atom_id res chain seq x y z
N MET A 1 -4.03 20.66 11.90
CA MET A 1 -4.07 20.56 10.44
C MET A 1 -2.66 20.24 9.96
N GLU A 2 -2.17 19.04 10.32
CA GLU A 2 -0.82 18.50 10.00
C GLU A 2 -0.89 17.18 9.22
N ALA A 3 -2.08 16.55 9.16
CA ALA A 3 -2.29 15.22 8.60
C ALA A 3 -1.73 15.01 7.17
N PRO A 4 -1.83 15.96 6.22
CA PRO A 4 -1.29 15.73 4.87
C PRO A 4 0.23 15.59 4.85
N LEU A 5 0.95 16.31 5.73
CA LEU A 5 2.41 16.22 5.78
C LEU A 5 2.84 14.93 6.49
N GLU A 6 2.19 14.57 7.59
CA GLU A 6 2.41 13.31 8.31
C GLU A 6 2.19 12.08 7.41
N GLU A 7 1.17 12.11 6.53
CA GLU A 7 0.91 11.06 5.55
C GLU A 7 2.03 10.97 4.51
N ILE A 8 2.51 12.11 3.99
CA ILE A 8 3.62 12.15 3.04
C ILE A 8 4.90 11.61 3.69
N GLU A 9 5.21 12.02 4.92
CA GLU A 9 6.37 11.52 5.66
C GLU A 9 6.26 10.02 5.95
N PHE A 10 5.07 9.55 6.32
CA PHE A 10 4.78 8.14 6.47
C PHE A 10 5.08 7.36 5.18
N LEU A 11 4.62 7.85 4.03
CA LEU A 11 4.93 7.23 2.73
C LEU A 11 6.43 7.30 2.39
N ALA A 12 7.06 8.46 2.56
CA ALA A 12 8.45 8.72 2.16
C ALA A 12 9.49 7.87 2.91
N ARG A 13 9.19 7.41 4.13
CA ARG A 13 10.07 6.55 4.92
C ARG A 13 10.29 5.13 4.35
N SER A 14 9.55 4.73 3.31
CA SER A 14 9.70 3.40 2.72
C SER A 14 9.36 3.39 1.23
N GLN A 15 10.35 3.06 0.39
CA GLN A 15 10.15 2.87 -1.04
C GLN A 15 9.12 1.77 -1.34
N ASN A 16 9.14 0.68 -0.56
CA ASN A 16 8.17 -0.41 -0.70
C ASN A 16 6.74 0.04 -0.44
N ARG A 17 6.54 0.97 0.50
CA ARG A 17 5.22 1.50 0.82
C ARG A 17 4.65 2.30 -0.34
N VAL A 18 5.43 3.20 -0.93
CA VAL A 18 5.03 3.98 -2.11
C VAL A 18 4.75 3.04 -3.29
N ALA A 19 5.60 2.04 -3.53
CA ALA A 19 5.42 1.09 -4.62
C ALA A 19 4.11 0.27 -4.46
N VAL A 20 3.85 -0.26 -3.26
CA VAL A 20 2.62 -1.01 -2.98
C VAL A 20 1.38 -0.13 -3.14
N LEU A 21 1.41 1.12 -2.63
CA LEU A 21 0.27 2.04 -2.76
C LEU A 21 -0.05 2.35 -4.24
N ARG A 22 0.98 2.58 -5.06
CA ARG A 22 0.80 2.83 -6.50
C ARG A 22 0.17 1.64 -7.23
N LEU A 23 0.59 0.42 -6.89
CA LEU A 23 0.02 -0.81 -7.47
C LEU A 23 -1.44 -0.97 -7.07
N LEU A 24 -1.75 -0.87 -5.77
CA LEU A 24 -3.12 -1.01 -5.25
C LEU A 24 -4.08 0.10 -5.71
N ALA A 25 -3.55 1.30 -6.00
CA ALA A 25 -4.34 2.39 -6.57
C ALA A 25 -4.77 2.14 -8.02
N THR A 26 -4.10 1.22 -8.73
CA THR A 26 -4.39 0.90 -10.13
C THR A 26 -5.37 -0.27 -10.22
N GLU A 27 -5.12 -1.34 -9.49
CA GLU A 27 -5.97 -2.55 -9.49
C GLU A 27 -5.80 -3.41 -8.24
N SER A 28 -6.63 -4.43 -8.11
CA SER A 28 -6.51 -5.42 -7.04
C SER A 28 -5.29 -6.32 -7.26
N HIS A 29 -4.48 -6.51 -6.22
CA HIS A 29 -3.32 -7.39 -6.26
C HIS A 29 -3.33 -8.42 -5.14
N THR A 30 -2.77 -9.60 -5.42
CA THR A 30 -2.46 -10.59 -4.39
C THR A 30 -1.16 -10.22 -3.67
N ARG A 31 -0.97 -10.70 -2.43
CA ARG A 31 0.31 -10.52 -1.71
C ARG A 31 1.50 -11.13 -2.47
N ARG A 32 1.28 -12.19 -3.25
CA ARG A 32 2.33 -12.81 -4.07
C ARG A 32 2.71 -11.91 -5.24
N SER A 33 1.75 -11.33 -5.96
CA SER A 33 2.03 -10.43 -7.08
C SER A 33 2.71 -9.13 -6.59
N LEU A 34 2.35 -8.63 -5.42
CA LEU A 34 3.04 -7.50 -4.80
C LEU A 34 4.51 -7.82 -4.47
N ALA A 35 4.80 -9.02 -3.93
CA ALA A 35 6.19 -9.42 -3.67
C ALA A 35 7.00 -9.56 -4.95
N ALA A 36 6.40 -10.13 -6.01
CA ALA A 36 7.06 -10.23 -7.31
C ALA A 36 7.38 -8.85 -7.90
N ALA A 37 6.46 -7.89 -7.79
CA ALA A 37 6.64 -6.55 -8.34
C ALA A 37 7.60 -5.66 -7.54
N THR A 38 7.65 -5.82 -6.21
CA THR A 38 8.42 -4.94 -5.32
C THR A 38 9.71 -5.55 -4.79
N GLY A 39 9.90 -6.86 -4.92
CA GLY A 39 11.01 -7.59 -4.28
C GLY A 39 10.90 -7.67 -2.76
N ALA A 40 9.81 -7.18 -2.17
CA ALA A 40 9.61 -7.20 -0.72
C ALA A 40 9.27 -8.62 -0.21
N SER A 41 9.75 -8.92 1.00
CA SER A 41 9.36 -10.16 1.69
C SER A 41 7.86 -10.16 2.04
N GLN A 42 7.27 -11.36 2.19
CA GLN A 42 5.87 -11.48 2.65
C GLN A 42 5.65 -10.83 4.04
N ALA A 43 6.63 -10.92 4.94
CA ALA A 43 6.57 -10.26 6.24
C ALA A 43 6.56 -8.73 6.13
N THR A 44 7.36 -8.17 5.21
CA THR A 44 7.36 -6.74 4.90
C THR A 44 6.01 -6.29 4.34
N LEU A 45 5.44 -7.06 3.41
CA LEU A 45 4.13 -6.77 2.83
C LEU A 45 3.00 -6.86 3.86
N GLY A 46 3.07 -7.81 4.80
CA GLY A 46 2.11 -7.91 5.90
C GLY A 46 2.02 -6.60 6.68
N ARG A 47 3.17 -6.07 7.13
CA ARG A 47 3.25 -4.81 7.86
C ARG A 47 2.76 -3.61 7.04
N ILE A 48 3.16 -3.52 5.76
CA ILE A 48 2.73 -2.41 4.89
C ILE A 48 1.21 -2.42 4.70
N LEU A 49 0.61 -3.60 4.46
CA LEU A 49 -0.83 -3.71 4.29
C LEU A 49 -1.59 -3.43 5.58
N GLU A 50 -1.07 -3.85 6.73
CA GLU A 50 -1.60 -3.49 8.05
C GLU A 50 -1.56 -1.96 8.24
N ASP A 51 -0.44 -1.30 7.94
CA ASP A 51 -0.34 0.16 8.03
C ASP A 51 -1.41 0.87 7.16
N PHE A 52 -1.75 0.30 6.00
CA PHE A 52 -2.77 0.85 5.11
C PHE A 52 -4.20 0.52 5.55
N THR A 53 -4.46 -0.56 6.29
CA THR A 53 -5.83 -0.83 6.76
C THR A 53 -6.33 0.16 7.82
N GLY A 54 -5.44 0.86 8.52
CA GLY A 54 -5.79 2.02 9.35
C GLY A 54 -6.20 3.26 8.55
N LEU A 55 -5.82 3.30 7.26
CA LEU A 55 -6.17 4.32 6.28
C LEU A 55 -7.28 3.73 5.40
N SER A 56 -8.55 3.78 5.81
CA SER A 56 -9.68 3.19 5.05
C SER A 56 -9.62 3.47 3.53
N VAL A 57 -9.02 2.55 2.77
CA VAL A 57 -9.03 2.54 1.31
C VAL A 57 -10.20 1.68 0.86
N THR A 58 -11.40 2.26 0.94
CA THR A 58 -12.59 1.70 0.31
C THR A 58 -12.48 1.92 -1.20
N SER A 59 -12.24 0.85 -1.95
CA SER A 59 -12.34 0.87 -3.41
C SER A 59 -13.82 0.81 -3.81
N PRO A 60 -14.38 1.77 -4.58
CA PRO A 60 -15.72 1.63 -5.13
C PRO A 60 -15.65 0.81 -6.42
N GLY A 61 -16.15 -0.44 -6.37
CA GLY A 61 -16.54 -1.19 -7.55
C GLY A 61 -15.45 -2.09 -8.16
N GLY A 62 -15.46 -3.37 -7.77
CA GLY A 62 -15.00 -4.46 -8.63
C GLY A 62 -16.03 -4.74 -9.75
N PRO A 63 -15.63 -5.35 -10.88
CA PRO A 63 -16.51 -5.53 -12.02
C PRO A 63 -17.66 -6.49 -11.70
N LYS A 64 -18.82 -6.24 -12.31
CA LYS A 64 -20.04 -7.05 -12.21
C LYS A 64 -19.82 -8.50 -12.63
#